data_AF-A0A7V2SM16-F1
#
_entry.id   AF-A0A7V2SM16-F1
#
_cell.length_a   1.000
_cell.length_b   1.000
_cell.length_c   1.000
_cell.angle_alpha   90.00
_cell.angle_beta   90.00
_cell.angle_gamma   90.00
#
_symmetry.space_group_name_H-M   'P 1'
#
loop_
_entity.id
_entity.type
_entity.pdbx_description
1 polymer ?
#
loop_
_entity_poly.entity_id
_entity_poly.type
_entity_poly.pdbx_seq_one_letter_code
_entity_poly.pdbx_strand_id
1 'polypeptide(L)'
;MTEKLVVVGAGMASGRMLEELFALDAERYEVTLFGAEPRGNYNRIMLSPVLAGEKEYDEIVTHDADWYRENGVNCRFGEAVTKIDRKNRQVISAGGVTDYDKLVIATGSASFFIPVAGNDLPGVIGFRDYDDVEVMLSAAKNTGDKAVVIGGGLLGL
;
A
#
# COMPACT_ATOMS: atom_id res chain seq x y z
N MET A 1 -18.69 -17.51 -17.18
CA MET A 1 -17.30 -17.22 -17.57
C MET A 1 -16.72 -16.37 -16.46
N THR A 2 -15.56 -16.75 -15.95
CA THR A 2 -14.81 -15.97 -14.94
C THR A 2 -14.36 -14.66 -15.57
N GLU A 3 -14.66 -13.52 -14.94
CA GLU A 3 -14.29 -12.18 -15.42
C GLU A 3 -12.89 -11.79 -14.89
N LYS A 4 -12.08 -11.07 -15.66
CA LYS A 4 -10.79 -10.56 -15.19
C LYS A 4 -11.00 -9.32 -14.32
N LEU A 5 -10.60 -9.39 -13.05
CA LEU A 5 -10.62 -8.26 -12.13
C LEU A 5 -9.19 -7.77 -11.87
N VAL A 6 -8.91 -6.53 -12.26
CA VAL A 6 -7.68 -5.84 -11.87
C VAL A 6 -7.95 -4.91 -10.69
N VAL A 7 -7.14 -5.01 -9.65
CA VAL A 7 -7.19 -4.15 -8.47
C VAL A 7 -5.88 -3.38 -8.39
N VAL A 8 -5.95 -2.05 -8.35
CA VAL A 8 -4.78 -1.16 -8.27
C VAL A 8 -4.68 -0.57 -6.87
N GLY A 9 -3.73 -1.05 -6.08
CA GLY A 9 -3.49 -0.69 -4.68
C GLY A 9 -3.74 -1.86 -3.74
N ALA A 10 -2.70 -2.29 -3.02
CA ALA A 10 -2.71 -3.41 -2.07
C ALA A 10 -2.81 -2.93 -0.61
N GLY A 11 -3.78 -2.08 -0.29
CA GLY A 11 -3.99 -1.54 1.06
C GLY A 11 -5.28 -2.06 1.71
N MET A 12 -5.54 -1.68 2.97
CA MET A 12 -6.68 -2.19 3.77
C MET A 12 -8.04 -2.19 3.04
N ALA A 13 -8.30 -1.17 2.20
CA ALA A 13 -9.53 -1.09 1.42
C ALA A 13 -9.68 -2.23 0.40
N SER A 14 -8.62 -2.58 -0.33
CA SER A 14 -8.67 -3.69 -1.29
C SER A 14 -8.62 -5.03 -0.59
N GLY A 15 -7.88 -5.18 0.52
CA GLY A 15 -7.92 -6.39 1.35
C GLY A 15 -9.34 -6.72 1.80
N ARG A 16 -10.01 -5.78 2.47
CA ARG A 16 -11.40 -5.98 2.90
C ARG A 16 -12.35 -6.26 1.74
N MET A 17 -12.18 -5.56 0.62
CA MET A 17 -13.02 -5.80 -0.56
C MET A 17 -12.83 -7.22 -1.09
N LEU A 18 -11.60 -7.76 -1.11
CA LEU A 18 -11.31 -9.11 -1.58
C LEU A 18 -11.86 -10.17 -0.61
N GLU A 19 -11.76 -9.98 0.70
CA GLU A 19 -12.39 -10.86 1.71
C GLU A 19 -13.90 -11.03 1.42
N GLU A 20 -14.62 -9.91 1.25
CA GLU A 20 -16.06 -9.92 0.98
C GLU A 20 -16.37 -10.50 -0.41
N LEU A 21 -15.54 -10.21 -1.41
CA LEU A 21 -15.70 -10.72 -2.77
C LEU A 21 -15.63 -12.25 -2.79
N PHE A 22 -14.63 -12.84 -2.13
CA PHE A 22 -14.45 -14.29 -2.09
C PHE A 22 -15.49 -14.99 -1.21
N ALA A 23 -15.95 -14.34 -0.14
CA ALA A 23 -17.05 -14.85 0.67
C ALA A 23 -18.39 -14.91 -0.10
N LEU A 24 -18.61 -13.98 -1.03
CA LEU A 24 -19.82 -13.93 -1.85
C LEU A 24 -19.78 -14.91 -3.03
N ASP A 25 -18.67 -14.92 -3.78
CA ASP A 25 -18.48 -15.77 -4.95
C ASP A 25 -17.00 -15.88 -5.33
N ALA A 26 -16.33 -16.91 -4.78
CA ALA A 26 -14.89 -17.12 -4.95
C ALA A 26 -14.46 -17.40 -6.41
N GLU A 27 -15.36 -17.89 -7.27
CA GLU A 27 -15.02 -18.30 -8.65
C GLU A 27 -15.38 -17.25 -9.71
N ARG A 28 -16.04 -16.17 -9.31
CA ARG A 28 -16.53 -15.14 -10.24
C ARG A 28 -15.43 -14.42 -10.99
N TYR A 29 -14.29 -14.16 -10.32
CA TYR A 29 -13.24 -13.30 -10.83
C TYR A 29 -11.87 -13.97 -10.81
N GLU A 30 -11.11 -13.76 -11.88
CA GLU A 30 -9.66 -13.97 -11.91
C GLU A 30 -9.00 -12.67 -11.46
N VAL A 31 -8.46 -12.65 -10.23
CA VAL A 31 -7.98 -11.41 -9.60
C VAL A 31 -6.49 -11.20 -9.85
N THR A 32 -6.13 -10.05 -10.42
CA THR A 32 -4.76 -9.51 -10.41
C THR A 32 -4.69 -8.27 -9.53
N LEU A 33 -3.84 -8.31 -8.50
CA LEU A 33 -3.65 -7.23 -7.54
C LEU A 33 -2.29 -6.56 -7.75
N PHE A 34 -2.28 -5.27 -8.05
CA PHE A 34 -1.06 -4.46 -8.12
C PHE A 34 -0.83 -3.71 -6.81
N GLY A 35 0.39 -3.74 -6.32
CA GLY A 35 0.86 -2.94 -5.19
C GLY A 35 2.19 -2.27 -5.53
N ALA A 36 2.28 -0.96 -5.30
CA ALA A 36 3.55 -0.24 -5.52
C ALA A 36 4.60 -0.60 -4.46
N GLU A 37 4.18 -0.85 -3.21
CA GLU A 37 5.05 -1.40 -2.18
C GLU A 37 5.37 -2.88 -2.47
N PRO A 38 6.58 -3.37 -2.11
CA PRO A 38 7.00 -4.76 -2.33
C PRO A 38 6.36 -5.75 -1.33
N ARG A 39 5.19 -5.42 -0.80
CA ARG A 39 4.52 -6.13 0.30
C ARG A 39 3.01 -6.09 0.15
N GLY A 40 2.35 -7.06 0.80
CA GLY A 40 0.89 -7.19 0.85
C GLY A 40 0.23 -6.29 1.88
N ASN A 41 -0.95 -6.69 2.33
CA ASN A 41 -1.79 -5.85 3.18
C ASN A 41 -1.35 -5.85 4.66
N TYR A 42 -1.27 -4.67 5.25
CA TYR A 42 -1.05 -4.47 6.67
C TYR A 42 -1.99 -3.39 7.22
N ASN A 43 -2.24 -3.45 8.52
CA ASN A 43 -3.02 -2.44 9.23
C ASN A 43 -2.18 -1.18 9.40
N ARG A 44 -2.30 -0.25 8.45
CA ARG A 44 -1.56 1.03 8.43
C ARG A 44 -1.79 1.89 9.69
N ILE A 45 -2.91 1.73 10.39
CA ILE A 45 -3.17 2.48 11.64
C ILE A 45 -2.15 2.06 12.72
N MET A 46 -1.61 0.86 12.63
CA MET A 46 -0.64 0.33 13.60
C MET A 46 0.81 0.73 13.29
N LEU A 47 1.08 1.56 12.27
CA LEU A 47 2.43 2.05 12.01
C LEU A 47 2.97 2.93 13.15
N SER A 48 2.12 3.65 13.91
CA SER A 48 2.60 4.44 15.06
C SER A 48 3.12 3.55 16.19
N PRO A 49 2.40 2.49 16.64
CA PRO A 49 2.97 1.48 17.54
C PRO A 49 4.25 0.82 17.02
N VAL A 50 4.36 0.56 15.71
CA VAL A 50 5.60 0.00 15.13
C VAL A 50 6.75 1.00 15.24
N LEU A 51 6.53 2.27 14.88
CA LEU A 51 7.54 3.33 15.02
C LEU A 51 7.96 3.54 16.48
N ALA A 52 7.03 3.38 17.43
CA ALA A 52 7.29 3.47 18.87
C ALA A 52 8.02 2.24 19.45
N GLY A 53 8.19 1.16 18.66
CA GLY A 53 8.76 -0.11 19.12
C GLY A 53 7.83 -0.93 20.01
N GLU A 54 6.53 -0.65 19.99
CA GLU A 54 5.50 -1.39 20.71
C GLU A 54 5.02 -2.63 19.95
N LYS A 55 5.25 -2.67 18.63
CA LYS A 55 4.90 -3.78 17.74
C LYS A 55 5.95 -4.00 16.68
N GLU A 56 6.09 -5.27 16.28
CA GLU A 56 6.81 -5.64 15.07
C GLU A 56 5.91 -5.52 13.83
N TYR A 57 6.51 -5.34 12.66
CA TYR A 57 5.77 -5.24 11.39
C TYR A 57 4.91 -6.48 11.11
N ASP A 58 5.44 -7.67 11.39
CA ASP A 58 4.73 -8.93 11.14
C ASP A 58 3.45 -9.06 11.98
N GLU A 59 3.36 -8.38 13.13
CA GLU A 59 2.15 -8.36 13.96
C GLU A 59 1.02 -7.52 13.36
N ILE A 60 1.32 -6.69 12.36
CA ILE A 60 0.35 -5.78 11.74
C ILE A 60 -0.01 -6.21 10.31
N VAL A 61 0.63 -7.25 9.78
CA VAL A 61 0.25 -7.88 8.51
C VAL A 61 -1.15 -8.49 8.65
N THR A 62 -2.05 -8.16 7.72
CA THR A 62 -3.44 -8.64 7.74
C THR A 62 -3.69 -9.71 6.70
N HIS A 63 -2.93 -9.69 5.61
CA HIS A 63 -3.01 -10.66 4.51
C HIS A 63 -1.58 -11.04 4.14
N ASP A 64 -1.15 -12.22 4.59
CA ASP A 64 0.17 -12.75 4.28
C ASP A 64 0.21 -13.44 2.92
N ALA A 65 1.39 -13.96 2.54
CA ALA A 65 1.56 -14.65 1.27
C ALA A 65 0.68 -15.90 1.12
N ASP A 66 0.38 -16.58 2.23
CA ASP A 66 -0.45 -17.77 2.25
C ASP A 66 -1.92 -17.43 1.99
N TRP A 67 -2.43 -16.34 2.58
CA TRP A 67 -3.76 -15.84 2.31
C TRP A 67 -3.97 -15.56 0.81
N TYR A 68 -3.02 -14.88 0.15
CA TYR A 68 -3.14 -14.59 -1.28
C TYR A 68 -3.08 -15.85 -2.14
N ARG A 69 -2.21 -16.80 -1.78
CA ARG A 69 -2.05 -18.10 -2.46
C ARG A 69 -3.33 -18.93 -2.35
N GLU A 70 -3.93 -19.00 -1.17
CA GLU A 70 -5.15 -19.76 -0.90
C GLU A 70 -6.38 -19.17 -1.61
N ASN A 71 -6.41 -17.85 -1.79
CA ASN A 71 -7.48 -17.17 -2.53
C ASN A 71 -7.18 -17.01 -4.03
N GLY A 72 -6.09 -17.59 -4.55
CA GLY A 72 -5.76 -17.56 -5.98
C GLY A 72 -5.50 -16.16 -6.53
N VAL A 73 -5.02 -15.21 -5.73
CA VAL A 73 -4.77 -13.83 -6.16
C VAL A 73 -3.42 -13.73 -6.86
N ASN A 74 -3.42 -13.30 -8.12
CA ASN A 74 -2.19 -12.98 -8.84
C ASN A 74 -1.62 -11.64 -8.35
N CYS A 75 -0.69 -11.71 -7.39
CA CYS A 75 -0.11 -10.53 -6.75
C CYS A 75 1.10 -10.00 -7.53
N ARG A 76 1.11 -8.68 -7.76
CA ARG A 76 2.21 -7.93 -8.36
C ARG A 76 2.66 -6.83 -7.40
N PHE A 77 3.29 -7.25 -6.32
CA PHE A 77 3.90 -6.34 -5.34
C PHE A 77 5.20 -5.75 -5.88
N GLY A 78 5.49 -4.49 -5.53
CA GLY A 78 6.60 -3.72 -6.09
C GLY A 78 6.34 -3.22 -7.51
N GLU A 79 5.13 -3.42 -8.06
CA GLU A 79 4.79 -3.09 -9.44
C GLU A 79 3.76 -1.97 -9.48
N ALA A 80 4.25 -0.73 -9.62
CA ALA A 80 3.41 0.44 -9.75
C ALA A 80 2.70 0.48 -11.11
N VAL A 81 1.38 0.71 -11.08
CA VAL A 81 0.59 1.06 -12.26
C VAL A 81 0.86 2.51 -12.64
N THR A 82 1.24 2.75 -13.88
CA THR A 82 1.59 4.07 -14.40
C THR A 82 0.52 4.68 -15.29
N LYS A 83 -0.35 3.85 -15.90
CA LYS A 83 -1.43 4.31 -16.76
C LYS A 83 -2.60 3.34 -16.80
N ILE A 84 -3.80 3.89 -16.94
CA ILE A 84 -5.04 3.16 -17.19
C ILE A 84 -5.58 3.60 -18.56
N ASP A 85 -5.61 2.69 -19.53
CA ASP A 85 -6.28 2.89 -20.82
C ASP A 85 -7.70 2.34 -20.75
N ARG A 86 -8.66 3.23 -20.48
CA ARG A 86 -10.08 2.86 -20.36
C ARG A 86 -10.73 2.49 -21.69
N LYS A 87 -10.19 2.92 -22.83
CA LYS A 87 -10.75 2.59 -24.15
C LYS A 87 -10.48 1.13 -24.48
N ASN A 88 -9.26 0.67 -24.21
CA ASN A 88 -8.83 -0.70 -24.44
C ASN A 88 -9.03 -1.62 -23.21
N ARG A 89 -9.48 -1.05 -22.07
CA ARG A 89 -9.60 -1.74 -20.77
C ARG A 89 -8.30 -2.39 -20.33
N GLN A 90 -7.25 -1.57 -20.27
CA GLN A 90 -5.89 -2.00 -19.95
C GLN A 90 -5.29 -1.20 -18.81
N VAL A 91 -4.51 -1.88 -17.98
CA VAL A 91 -3.59 -1.31 -16.99
C VAL A 91 -2.17 -1.49 -17.49
N ILE A 92 -1.33 -0.47 -17.32
CA ILE A 92 0.06 -0.44 -17.77
C ILE A 92 0.97 -0.24 -16.56
N SER A 93 1.99 -1.08 -16.45
CA SER A 93 3.04 -1.06 -15.44
C SER A 93 4.41 -1.29 -16.08
N ALA A 94 5.48 -1.33 -15.28
CA ALA A 94 6.79 -1.75 -15.75
C ALA A 94 6.81 -3.22 -16.23
N GLY A 95 5.92 -4.07 -15.70
CA GLY A 95 5.74 -5.47 -16.10
C GLY A 95 4.99 -5.65 -17.42
N GLY A 96 4.43 -4.58 -17.99
CA GLY A 96 3.75 -4.58 -19.28
C GLY A 96 2.28 -4.21 -19.21
N VAL A 97 1.49 -4.75 -20.14
CA VAL A 97 0.05 -4.47 -20.28
C VAL A 97 -0.76 -5.59 -19.63
N THR A 98 -1.82 -5.24 -18.91
CA THR A 98 -2.77 -6.21 -18.32
C THR A 98 -4.20 -5.80 -18.64
N ASP A 99 -4.90 -6.66 -19.37
CA ASP A 99 -6.31 -6.46 -19.72
C ASP A 99 -7.23 -6.72 -18.53
N TYR A 100 -8.38 -6.05 -18.50
CA TYR A 100 -9.39 -6.24 -17.45
C TYR A 100 -10.82 -6.20 -17.99
N ASP A 101 -11.73 -6.93 -17.33
CA ASP A 101 -13.18 -6.75 -17.49
C ASP A 101 -13.72 -5.76 -16.47
N LYS A 102 -13.19 -5.83 -15.24
CA LYS A 102 -13.48 -4.93 -14.12
C LYS A 102 -12.18 -4.37 -13.56
N LEU A 103 -12.24 -3.10 -13.16
CA LEU A 103 -11.12 -2.38 -12.55
C LEU A 103 -11.56 -1.76 -11.23
N VAL A 104 -10.79 -2.00 -10.17
CA VAL A 104 -10.91 -1.28 -8.90
C VAL A 104 -9.67 -0.44 -8.69
N ILE A 105 -9.87 0.85 -8.38
CA ILE A 105 -8.82 1.78 -7.99
C ILE A 105 -8.88 1.94 -6.46
N ALA A 106 -7.89 1.39 -5.78
CA ALA A 106 -7.76 1.37 -4.32
C ALA A 106 -6.38 1.91 -3.87
N THR A 107 -5.86 2.91 -4.59
CA THR A 107 -4.50 3.48 -4.40
C THR A 107 -4.33 4.30 -3.13
N GLY A 108 -5.40 4.53 -2.36
CA GLY A 108 -5.35 5.31 -1.14
C GLY A 108 -4.99 6.78 -1.38
N SER A 109 -4.00 7.27 -0.63
CA SER A 109 -3.60 8.68 -0.61
C SER A 109 -2.12 8.77 -0.24
N ALA A 110 -1.48 9.90 -0.53
CA ALA A 110 -0.08 10.18 -0.21
C ALA A 110 0.04 11.32 0.83
N SER A 111 1.19 11.39 1.49
CA SER A 111 1.55 12.51 2.36
C SER A 111 1.56 13.82 1.58
N PHE A 112 1.03 14.89 2.18
CA PHE A 112 1.12 16.23 1.61
C PHE A 112 2.38 16.94 2.12
N PHE A 113 3.30 17.25 1.22
CA PHE A 113 4.50 18.04 1.54
C PHE A 113 4.21 19.53 1.30
N ILE A 114 4.46 20.35 2.32
CA ILE A 114 4.23 21.80 2.24
C ILE A 114 5.15 22.38 1.15
N PRO A 115 4.64 23.20 0.20
CA PRO A 115 5.41 23.72 -0.92
C PRO A 115 6.28 24.92 -0.49
N VAL A 116 7.30 24.64 0.32
CA VAL A 116 8.29 25.61 0.82
C VAL A 116 9.70 25.15 0.45
N ALA A 117 10.64 26.09 0.40
CA ALA A 117 12.03 25.79 0.11
C ALA A 117 12.60 24.78 1.12
N GLY A 118 13.24 23.73 0.62
CA GLY A 118 13.85 22.67 1.42
C GLY A 118 12.89 21.57 1.87
N ASN A 119 11.68 21.48 1.31
CA ASN A 119 10.75 20.37 1.58
C ASN A 119 11.21 19.01 1.03
N ASP A 120 12.31 18.99 0.29
CA ASP A 120 12.99 17.84 -0.31
C ASP A 120 14.36 17.55 0.33
N LEU A 121 14.73 18.29 1.39
CA LEU A 121 16.00 18.06 2.09
C LEU A 121 16.01 16.68 2.79
N PRO A 122 17.17 16.02 2.88
CA PRO A 122 17.32 14.82 3.69
C PRO A 122 16.83 15.05 5.12
N GLY A 123 15.96 14.17 5.61
CA GLY A 123 15.33 14.28 6.94
C GLY A 123 13.92 14.87 6.93
N VAL A 124 13.44 15.42 5.81
CA VAL A 124 12.00 15.73 5.63
C VAL A 124 11.30 14.46 5.14
N ILE A 125 10.59 13.80 6.05
CA ILE A 125 10.03 12.45 5.84
C ILE A 125 8.52 12.50 6.02
N GLY A 126 7.79 11.72 5.22
CA GLY A 126 6.35 11.50 5.40
C GLY A 126 6.07 10.56 6.57
N PHE A 127 4.79 10.27 6.81
CA PHE A 127 4.42 9.16 7.69
C PHE A 127 3.16 8.50 7.14
N ARG A 128 3.35 7.60 6.18
CA ARG A 128 2.26 7.01 5.40
C ARG A 128 2.36 5.51 5.23
N ASP A 129 3.53 5.00 4.92
CA ASP A 129 3.74 3.57 4.67
C ASP A 129 4.89 3.04 5.53
N TYR A 130 5.20 1.75 5.37
CA TYR A 130 6.25 1.13 6.15
C TYR A 130 7.66 1.61 5.74
N ASP A 131 7.85 2.07 4.49
CA ASP A 131 9.15 2.62 4.06
C ASP A 131 9.45 3.92 4.80
N ASP A 132 8.44 4.79 5.00
CA ASP A 132 8.56 5.97 5.85
C ASP A 132 9.01 5.59 7.27
N VAL A 133 8.42 4.54 7.86
CA VAL A 133 8.79 4.05 9.21
C VAL A 133 10.24 3.58 9.24
N GLU A 134 10.70 2.81 8.25
CA GLU A 134 12.08 2.34 8.18
C GLU A 134 13.09 3.49 8.09
N VAL A 135 12.75 4.55 7.34
CA VAL A 135 13.56 5.77 7.25
C VAL A 135 13.59 6.49 8.60
N MET A 136 12.45 6.65 9.28
CA MET A 136 12.37 7.30 10.59
C MET A 136 13.12 6.51 11.67
N LEU A 137 12.97 5.19 11.73
CA LEU A 137 13.71 4.32 12.64
C LEU A 137 15.21 4.39 12.41
N SER A 138 15.64 4.49 11.14
CA SER A 138 17.05 4.66 10.79
C SER A 138 17.59 6.00 11.25
N ALA A 139 16.83 7.09 11.09
CA ALA A 139 17.19 8.42 11.60
C ALA A 139 17.26 8.46 13.14
N ALA A 140 16.35 7.76 13.82
CA ALA A 140 16.28 7.71 15.28
C ALA A 140 17.48 6.99 15.95
N LYS A 141 18.31 6.26 15.19
CA LYS A 141 19.55 5.64 15.69
C LYS A 141 20.61 6.68 16.07
N ASN A 142 20.53 7.89 15.51
CA ASN A 142 21.45 8.96 15.84
C ASN A 142 21.09 9.54 17.22
N THR A 143 22.07 9.52 18.13
CA THR A 143 21.88 10.09 19.47
C THR A 143 22.11 11.61 19.45
N GLY A 144 21.22 12.35 20.10
CA GLY A 144 21.33 13.81 20.23
C GLY A 144 20.65 14.62 19.11
N ASP A 145 20.12 13.95 18.09
CA ASP A 145 19.31 14.58 17.05
C ASP A 145 17.97 15.10 17.61
N LYS A 146 17.40 16.10 16.95
CA LYS A 146 16.11 16.70 17.31
C LYS A 146 15.06 16.37 16.25
N ALA A 147 13.88 15.93 16.69
CA ALA A 147 12.73 15.75 15.83
C ALA A 147 11.81 16.97 15.90
N VAL A 148 11.21 17.36 14.77
CA VAL A 148 10.16 18.36 14.68
C VAL A 148 8.98 17.74 13.94
N VAL A 149 7.80 17.77 14.56
CA VAL A 149 6.56 17.30 13.93
C VAL A 149 5.80 18.49 13.38
N ILE A 150 5.53 18.47 12.08
CA ILE A 150 4.77 19.52 11.40
C ILE A 150 3.31 19.06 11.24
N GLY A 151 2.46 19.49 12.18
CA GLY A 151 1.02 19.25 12.19
C GLY A 151 0.57 18.44 13.40
N GLY A 152 -0.18 19.06 14.32
CA GLY A 152 -0.72 18.42 15.52
C GLY A 152 -2.07 17.72 15.30
N GLY A 153 -2.20 16.98 14.20
CA GLY A 153 -3.38 16.13 13.93
C GLY A 153 -3.23 14.74 14.57
N LEU A 154 -4.14 13.82 14.24
CA LEU A 154 -4.15 12.45 14.79
C LEU A 154 -2.81 11.71 14.63
N LEU A 155 -2.07 11.95 13.54
CA LEU A 155 -0.78 11.30 13.28
C LEU A 155 0.41 12.02 13.93
N GLY A 156 0.26 13.30 14.29
CA GLY A 156 1.35 14.09 14.83
C GLY A 156 1.35 14.23 16.36
N LEU A 157 0.27 13.76 17.01
CA LEU A 157 0.11 13.68 18.47
C LEU A 157 0.18 12.23 18.90
#